data_AF-A0A453DBC0-F1
#
_entry.id   AF-A0A453DBC0-F1
#
_cell.length_a   1.000
_cell.length_b   1.000
_cell.length_c   1.000
_cell.angle_alpha   90.00
_cell.angle_beta   90.00
_cell.angle_gamma   90.00
#
_symmetry.space_group_name_H-M   'P 1'
#
loop_
_entity.id
_entity.type
_entity.pdbx_description
1 polymer ?
#
loop_
_entity_poly.entity_id
_entity_poly.type
_entity_poly.pdbx_seq_one_letter_code
_entity_poly.pdbx_strand_id
1 'polypeptide(L)'
;SRAINADTGVNKQLTQMILKWRRPGQELLVGKPEYKSVIEASLGIPCRHDELVMEVMWGMKRFMPSLVRREKSELPKEDLLPVSQGLQMLLSSYGFDVKPEMVNDQIVATASVLFDCDAAEKKQYRDFHALGRHLKNVSGIEYENWDLLKLATAFKIITSFLQ
;
A
#
# COMPACT_ATOMS: atom_id res chain seq x y z
N SER A 1 8.80 -9.31 30.84
CA SER A 1 8.30 -7.93 30.94
C SER A 1 7.73 -7.50 29.59
N ARG A 2 6.50 -6.98 29.54
CA ARG A 2 5.91 -6.44 28.29
C ARG A 2 6.44 -5.02 28.07
N ALA A 3 6.62 -4.62 26.81
CA ALA A 3 7.13 -3.28 26.49
C ALA A 3 6.15 -2.15 26.84
N ILE A 4 4.84 -2.46 26.83
CA ILE A 4 3.74 -1.57 27.19
C ILE A 4 2.82 -2.34 28.15
N ASN A 5 2.46 -1.72 29.26
CA ASN A 5 1.60 -2.28 30.28
C ASN A 5 0.78 -1.17 30.97
N ALA A 6 -0.47 -1.45 31.34
CA ALA A 6 -1.37 -0.44 31.91
C ALA A 6 -0.90 0.09 33.27
N ASP A 7 -0.32 -0.76 34.11
CA ASP A 7 0.08 -0.42 35.48
C ASP A 7 1.46 0.25 35.53
N THR A 8 2.37 -0.18 34.67
CA THR A 8 3.79 0.22 34.67
C THR A 8 4.17 1.15 33.51
N GLY A 9 3.21 1.45 32.63
CA GLY A 9 3.39 2.36 31.50
C GLY A 9 4.23 1.78 30.37
N VAL A 10 5.04 2.65 29.76
CA VAL A 10 5.97 2.30 28.67
C VAL A 10 7.36 2.03 29.24
N ASN A 11 7.95 0.90 28.90
CA ASN A 11 9.26 0.53 29.42
C ASN A 11 10.37 1.52 28.97
N LYS A 12 11.47 1.58 29.74
CA LYS A 12 12.56 2.54 29.50
C LYS A 12 13.14 2.46 28.09
N GLN A 13 13.31 1.27 27.54
CA GLN A 13 13.92 1.06 26.23
C GLN A 13 13.03 1.62 25.10
N LEU A 14 11.74 1.29 25.12
CA LEU A 14 10.78 1.78 24.13
C LEU A 14 10.59 3.29 24.25
N THR A 15 10.53 3.83 25.47
CA THR A 15 10.50 5.27 25.73
C THR A 15 11.71 5.97 25.09
N GLN A 16 12.92 5.45 25.29
CA GLN A 16 14.12 6.02 24.68
C GLN A 16 14.08 5.96 23.15
N MET A 17 13.58 4.87 22.57
CA MET A 17 13.45 4.75 21.11
C MET A 17 12.45 5.76 20.56
N ILE A 18 11.27 5.88 21.16
CA ILE A 18 10.23 6.82 20.74
C ILE A 18 10.77 8.25 20.81
N LEU A 19 11.35 8.66 21.94
CA LEU A 19 11.85 10.02 22.13
C LEU A 19 13.05 10.35 21.22
N LYS A 20 13.85 9.35 20.85
CA LYS A 20 14.98 9.54 19.93
C LYS A 20 14.55 9.78 18.48
N TRP A 21 13.52 9.07 18.01
CA TRP A 21 13.18 9.02 16.59
C TRP A 21 11.96 9.86 16.21
N ARG A 22 11.05 10.12 17.14
CA ARG A 22 9.84 10.92 16.89
C ARG A 22 10.19 12.41 16.86
N ARG A 23 9.76 13.12 15.81
CA ARG A 23 9.89 14.58 15.72
C ARG A 23 8.75 15.29 16.48
N PRO A 24 8.98 16.50 17.00
CA PRO A 24 7.92 17.32 17.59
C PRO A 24 6.73 17.49 16.63
N GLY A 25 5.51 17.40 17.16
CA GLY A 25 4.28 17.52 16.38
C GLY A 25 3.81 16.26 15.64
N GLN A 26 4.61 15.17 15.61
CA GLN A 26 4.17 13.93 14.97
C GLN A 26 3.25 13.10 15.89
N GLU A 27 2.21 12.52 15.33
CA GLU A 27 1.40 11.48 15.98
C GLU A 27 2.07 10.11 15.83
N LEU A 28 1.99 9.27 16.86
CA LEU A 28 2.40 7.87 16.77
C LEU A 28 1.23 7.01 16.30
N LEU A 29 1.46 6.21 15.25
CA LEU A 29 0.49 5.21 14.82
C LEU A 29 0.63 3.97 15.70
N VAL A 30 -0.47 3.52 16.31
CA VAL A 30 -0.43 2.44 17.30
C VAL A 30 -1.42 1.34 16.91
N GLY A 31 -0.95 0.10 16.84
CA GLY A 31 -1.75 -1.04 16.38
C GLY A 31 -2.77 -1.58 17.39
N LYS A 32 -2.82 -1.03 18.61
CA LYS A 32 -3.80 -1.40 19.63
C LYS A 32 -4.33 -0.18 20.36
N PRO A 33 -5.64 -0.11 20.67
CA PRO A 33 -6.23 1.02 21.37
C PRO A 33 -5.71 1.13 22.80
N GLU A 34 -5.41 0.01 23.47
CA GLU A 34 -4.88 0.03 24.84
C GLU A 34 -3.47 0.64 24.87
N TYR A 35 -2.66 0.37 23.84
CA TYR A 35 -1.32 0.94 23.73
C TYR A 35 -1.37 2.44 23.48
N LYS A 36 -2.34 2.93 22.69
CA LYS A 36 -2.58 4.36 22.51
C LYS A 36 -2.80 5.03 23.87
N SER A 37 -3.74 4.53 24.66
CA SER A 37 -4.07 5.10 25.99
C SER A 37 -2.85 5.12 26.92
N VAL A 38 -2.09 4.02 26.96
CA VAL A 38 -0.90 3.93 27.84
C VAL A 38 0.22 4.87 27.40
N ILE A 39 0.51 4.96 26.10
CA ILE A 39 1.56 5.83 25.57
C ILE A 39 1.19 7.31 25.78
N GLU A 40 -0.06 7.69 25.51
CA GLU A 40 -0.55 9.04 25.73
C GLU A 40 -0.46 9.44 27.20
N ALA A 41 -0.92 8.57 28.11
CA ALA A 41 -0.85 8.83 29.55
C ALA A 41 0.60 8.85 30.10
N SER A 42 1.46 7.95 29.63
CA SER A 42 2.82 7.81 30.17
C SER A 42 3.80 8.85 29.61
N LEU A 43 3.66 9.21 28.34
CA LEU A 43 4.65 10.03 27.60
C LEU A 43 4.09 11.37 27.13
N GLY A 44 2.78 11.61 27.20
CA GLY A 44 2.16 12.84 26.67
C GLY A 44 2.28 12.97 25.15
N ILE A 45 2.48 11.87 24.42
CA ILE A 45 2.66 11.86 22.97
C ILE A 45 1.35 11.52 22.29
N PRO A 46 0.84 12.38 21.37
CA PRO A 46 -0.38 12.09 20.61
C PRO A 46 -0.27 10.78 19.82
N CYS A 47 -1.30 9.95 19.92
CA CYS A 47 -1.37 8.66 19.23
C CYS A 47 -2.64 8.52 18.39
N ARG A 48 -2.51 7.82 17.27
CA ARG A 48 -3.60 7.50 16.35
C ARG A 48 -3.82 5.99 16.29
N HIS A 49 -5.09 5.61 16.37
CA HIS A 49 -5.56 4.25 16.17
C HIS A 49 -6.92 4.35 15.46
N ASP A 50 -6.92 4.07 14.16
CA ASP A 50 -8.08 4.11 13.27
C ASP A 50 -7.93 3.02 12.19
N GLU A 51 -8.90 2.93 11.29
CA GLU A 51 -8.91 1.94 10.20
C GLU A 51 -7.68 2.05 9.29
N LEU A 52 -7.22 3.27 9.00
CA LEU A 52 -6.02 3.50 8.19
C LEU A 52 -4.75 2.99 8.89
N VAL A 53 -4.65 3.20 10.21
CA VAL A 53 -3.57 2.63 11.02
C VAL A 53 -3.61 1.11 10.98
N MET A 54 -4.80 0.49 11.02
CA MET A 54 -4.92 -0.96 10.94
C MET A 54 -4.42 -1.51 9.59
N GLU A 55 -4.75 -0.85 8.48
CA GLU A 55 -4.23 -1.20 7.15
C GLU A 55 -2.70 -1.11 7.07
N VAL A 56 -2.12 -0.02 7.61
CA VAL A 56 -0.65 0.15 7.65
C VAL A 56 0.00 -0.92 8.54
N MET A 57 -0.57 -1.20 9.71
CA MET A 57 -0.06 -2.22 10.63
C MET A 57 -0.14 -3.61 10.02
N TRP A 58 -1.20 -3.92 9.27
CA TRP A 58 -1.34 -5.18 8.53
C TRP A 58 -0.20 -5.35 7.52
N GLY A 59 0.05 -4.33 6.68
CA GLY A 59 1.14 -4.37 5.71
C GLY A 59 2.51 -4.48 6.38
N MET A 60 2.75 -3.68 7.43
CA MET A 60 4.00 -3.73 8.19
C MET A 60 4.27 -5.10 8.78
N LYS A 61 3.28 -5.72 9.44
CA LYS A 61 3.43 -7.06 10.00
C LYS A 61 3.76 -8.07 8.91
N ARG A 62 3.05 -8.00 7.78
CA ARG A 62 3.23 -8.94 6.66
C ARG A 62 4.64 -8.87 6.05
N PHE A 63 5.17 -7.66 5.87
CA PHE A 63 6.50 -7.44 5.31
C PHE A 63 7.60 -7.32 6.36
N MET A 64 7.29 -7.43 7.66
CA MET A 64 8.27 -7.29 8.74
C MET A 64 9.49 -8.21 8.56
N PRO A 65 9.33 -9.51 8.20
CA PRO A 65 10.46 -10.42 8.03
C PRO A 65 11.39 -10.02 6.86
N SER A 66 10.86 -9.39 5.81
CA SER A 66 11.67 -8.92 4.68
C SER A 66 12.33 -7.56 4.95
N LEU A 67 11.66 -6.69 5.71
CA LEU A 67 12.15 -5.35 6.07
C LEU A 67 13.22 -5.39 7.18
N VAL A 68 13.10 -6.31 8.13
CA VAL A 68 14.00 -6.40 9.29
C VAL A 68 14.66 -7.77 9.31
N ARG A 69 15.90 -7.85 8.80
CA ARG A 69 16.68 -9.11 8.70
C ARG A 69 16.79 -9.93 10.01
N ARG A 70 16.68 -9.26 11.16
CA ARG A 70 16.75 -9.90 12.49
C ARG A 70 15.40 -10.40 12.98
N GLU A 71 14.30 -9.92 12.39
CA GLU A 71 12.96 -10.35 12.70
C GLU A 71 12.69 -11.66 11.97
N LYS A 72 12.52 -12.74 12.73
CA LYS A 72 12.25 -14.08 12.21
C LYS A 72 10.91 -14.63 12.70
N SER A 73 10.11 -13.80 13.37
CA SER A 73 8.82 -14.23 13.88
C SER A 73 7.91 -14.59 12.71
N GLU A 74 7.33 -15.78 12.77
CA GLU A 74 6.24 -16.14 11.87
C GLU A 74 5.01 -15.28 12.21
N LEU A 75 4.30 -14.83 11.19
CA LEU A 75 3.03 -14.14 11.35
C LEU A 75 2.01 -15.09 12.00
N PRO A 76 1.42 -14.73 13.14
CA PRO A 76 0.31 -15.49 13.70
C PRO A 76 -0.82 -15.59 12.68
N LYS A 77 -1.52 -16.74 12.61
CA LYS A 77 -2.68 -16.89 11.72
C LYS A 77 -3.78 -15.85 11.99
N GLU A 78 -3.89 -15.42 13.24
CA GLU A 78 -4.80 -14.36 13.69
C GLU A 78 -4.43 -12.98 13.13
N ASP A 79 -3.17 -12.76 12.75
CA ASP A 79 -2.71 -11.52 12.13
C ASP A 79 -2.77 -11.60 10.59
N LEU A 80 -2.99 -12.79 10.03
CA LEU A 80 -3.29 -12.99 8.61
C LEU A 80 -4.76 -12.68 8.27
N LEU A 81 -5.64 -12.71 9.28
CA LEU A 81 -7.09 -12.58 9.15
C LEU A 81 -7.59 -11.51 10.15
N PRO A 82 -8.13 -10.37 9.70
CA PRO A 82 -8.64 -10.09 8.35
C PRO A 82 -7.58 -9.65 7.33
N VAL A 83 -7.93 -9.73 6.04
CA VAL A 83 -7.16 -9.16 4.93
C VAL A 83 -7.34 -7.64 4.89
N SER A 84 -6.31 -6.93 4.41
CA SER A 84 -6.40 -5.52 4.05
C SER A 84 -7.62 -5.22 3.19
N GLN A 85 -8.43 -4.24 3.61
CA GLN A 85 -9.56 -3.74 2.83
C GLN A 85 -9.11 -3.24 1.46
N GLY A 86 -7.99 -2.50 1.40
CA GLY A 86 -7.46 -1.99 0.15
C GLY A 86 -7.10 -3.10 -0.84
N LEU A 87 -6.45 -4.15 -0.35
CA LEU A 87 -6.14 -5.33 -1.16
C LEU A 87 -7.41 -6.03 -1.65
N GLN A 88 -8.41 -6.21 -0.78
CA GLN A 88 -9.67 -6.84 -1.15
C GLN A 88 -10.41 -6.03 -2.23
N MET A 89 -10.51 -4.70 -2.05
CA MET A 89 -11.12 -3.81 -3.02
C MET A 89 -10.43 -3.87 -4.39
N LEU A 90 -9.10 -3.89 -4.41
CA LEU A 90 -8.33 -4.04 -5.64
C LEU A 90 -8.62 -5.38 -6.33
N LEU A 91 -8.53 -6.49 -5.61
CA LEU A 91 -8.79 -7.80 -6.20
C LEU A 91 -10.22 -7.92 -6.73
N SER A 92 -11.20 -7.42 -5.98
CA SER A 92 -12.60 -7.39 -6.40
C SER A 92 -12.85 -6.48 -7.61
N SER A 93 -12.11 -5.37 -7.79
CA SER A 93 -12.25 -4.52 -8.98
C SER A 93 -11.83 -5.23 -10.27
N TYR A 94 -11.01 -6.27 -10.15
CA TYR A 94 -10.62 -7.15 -11.25
C TYR A 94 -11.49 -8.42 -11.37
N GLY A 95 -12.55 -8.53 -10.56
CA GLY A 95 -13.46 -9.68 -10.57
C GLY A 95 -12.92 -10.91 -9.83
N PHE A 96 -11.87 -10.78 -9.02
CA PHE A 96 -11.37 -11.87 -8.19
C PHE A 96 -12.14 -11.94 -6.87
N ASP A 97 -12.82 -13.07 -6.63
CA ASP A 97 -13.43 -13.41 -5.34
C ASP A 97 -12.41 -14.18 -4.48
N VAL A 98 -11.55 -13.43 -3.78
CA VAL A 98 -10.47 -13.99 -2.96
C VAL A 98 -10.90 -14.04 -1.50
N LYS A 99 -10.96 -15.26 -0.97
CA LYS A 99 -11.20 -15.47 0.47
C LYS A 99 -9.95 -15.14 1.28
N PRO A 100 -10.09 -14.69 2.52
CA PRO A 100 -8.96 -14.33 3.36
C PRO A 100 -7.85 -15.40 3.48
N GLU A 101 -8.24 -16.67 3.56
CA GLU A 101 -7.32 -17.81 3.71
C GLU A 101 -6.49 -18.07 2.45
N MET A 102 -6.91 -17.52 1.31
CA MET A 102 -6.21 -17.66 0.04
C MET A 102 -5.06 -16.65 -0.08
N VAL A 103 -5.04 -15.57 0.71
CA VAL A 103 -4.09 -14.47 0.58
C VAL A 103 -2.69 -14.87 1.08
N ASN A 104 -1.85 -15.27 0.13
CA ASN A 104 -0.43 -15.53 0.31
C ASN A 104 0.43 -14.38 -0.22
N ASP A 105 1.74 -14.44 0.03
CA ASP A 105 2.67 -13.34 -0.31
C ASP A 105 2.75 -13.10 -1.82
N GLN A 106 2.56 -14.15 -2.63
CA GLN A 106 2.55 -14.01 -4.09
C GLN A 106 1.34 -13.18 -4.55
N ILE A 107 0.16 -13.39 -3.97
CA ILE A 107 -1.02 -12.58 -4.28
C ILE A 107 -0.79 -11.12 -3.90
N VAL A 108 -0.25 -10.86 -2.71
CA VAL A 108 0.03 -9.48 -2.28
C VAL A 108 1.06 -8.81 -3.19
N ALA A 109 2.15 -9.50 -3.54
CA ALA A 109 3.17 -8.97 -4.43
C ALA A 109 2.62 -8.69 -5.84
N THR A 110 1.88 -9.64 -6.43
CA THR A 110 1.26 -9.47 -7.75
C THR A 110 0.24 -8.32 -7.74
N ALA A 111 -0.59 -8.23 -6.70
CA ALA A 111 -1.56 -7.15 -6.55
C ALA A 111 -0.88 -5.77 -6.42
N SER A 112 0.25 -5.69 -5.70
CA SER A 112 1.05 -4.45 -5.65
C SER A 112 1.55 -4.03 -7.02
N VAL A 113 2.07 -4.97 -7.82
CA VAL A 113 2.51 -4.68 -9.20
C VAL A 113 1.34 -4.23 -10.06
N LEU A 114 0.18 -4.87 -9.93
CA LEU A 114 -1.04 -4.50 -10.66
C LEU A 114 -1.51 -3.08 -10.30
N PHE A 115 -1.49 -2.74 -9.01
CA PHE A 115 -1.80 -1.39 -8.53
C PHE A 115 -0.85 -0.34 -9.11
N ASP A 116 0.45 -0.63 -9.14
CA ASP A 116 1.46 0.27 -9.71
C ASP A 116 1.26 0.46 -11.22
N CYS A 117 0.91 -0.62 -11.94
CA CYS A 117 0.53 -0.56 -13.35
C CYS A 117 -0.69 0.34 -13.57
N ASP A 118 -1.75 0.19 -12.78
CA ASP A 118 -2.95 1.04 -12.86
C ASP A 118 -2.64 2.52 -12.60
N ALA A 119 -1.79 2.79 -11.62
CA ALA A 119 -1.37 4.15 -11.30
C ALA A 119 -0.55 4.76 -12.45
N ALA A 120 0.35 3.97 -13.06
CA ALA A 120 1.13 4.39 -14.21
C ALA A 120 0.24 4.65 -15.44
N GLU A 121 -0.72 3.77 -15.72
CA GLU A 121 -1.69 3.93 -16.80
C GLU A 121 -2.52 5.20 -16.61
N LYS A 122 -3.11 5.40 -15.42
CA LYS A 122 -3.91 6.59 -15.09
C LYS A 122 -3.12 7.89 -15.25
N LYS A 123 -1.83 7.90 -14.88
CA LYS A 123 -0.96 9.07 -15.03
C LYS A 123 -0.78 9.44 -16.51
N GLN A 124 -0.68 8.44 -17.38
CA GLN A 124 -0.41 8.61 -18.80
C GLN A 124 -1.69 8.78 -19.65
N TYR A 125 -2.86 8.47 -19.08
CA TYR A 125 -4.14 8.44 -19.77
C TYR A 125 -4.42 9.68 -20.64
N ARG A 126 -4.24 10.88 -20.08
CA ARG A 126 -4.53 12.14 -20.80
C ARG A 126 -3.61 12.35 -22.00
N ASP A 127 -2.32 12.06 -21.81
CA ASP A 127 -1.28 12.27 -22.83
C ASP A 127 -1.49 11.31 -24.00
N PHE A 128 -1.75 10.04 -23.71
CA PHE A 128 -2.02 9.04 -24.75
C PHE A 128 -3.35 9.27 -25.47
N HIS A 129 -4.40 9.75 -24.80
CA HIS A 129 -5.63 10.14 -25.49
C HIS A 129 -5.44 11.37 -26.40
N ALA A 130 -4.58 12.32 -26.01
CA ALA A 130 -4.21 13.43 -26.87
C ALA A 130 -3.44 12.95 -28.11
N LEU A 131 -2.54 11.99 -27.91
CA LEU A 131 -1.81 11.32 -28.97
C LEU A 131 -2.73 10.51 -29.90
N GLY A 132 -3.76 9.86 -29.38
CA GLY A 132 -4.80 9.20 -30.17
C GLY A 132 -5.55 10.17 -31.09
N ARG A 133 -5.90 11.37 -30.61
CA ARG A 133 -6.48 12.42 -31.48
C ARG A 133 -5.53 12.78 -32.62
N HIS A 134 -4.24 12.92 -32.31
CA HIS A 134 -3.25 13.23 -33.32
C HIS A 134 -3.11 12.10 -34.35
N LEU A 135 -3.09 10.84 -33.90
CA LEU A 135 -3.09 9.67 -34.77
C LEU A 135 -4.28 9.68 -35.71
N LYS A 136 -5.50 9.85 -35.20
CA LYS A 136 -6.72 9.93 -36.02
C LYS A 136 -6.64 11.04 -37.06
N ASN A 137 -6.14 12.22 -36.68
CA ASN A 137 -6.00 13.34 -37.60
C ASN A 137 -4.99 13.09 -38.73
N VAL A 138 -3.93 12.32 -38.49
CA VAL A 138 -2.86 12.08 -39.47
C VAL A 138 -3.11 10.82 -40.30
N SER A 139 -3.61 9.74 -39.70
CA SER A 139 -3.78 8.44 -40.35
C SER A 139 -5.23 8.11 -40.73
N GLY A 140 -6.21 8.82 -40.18
CA GLY A 140 -7.63 8.50 -40.32
C GLY A 140 -8.09 7.30 -39.49
N ILE A 141 -7.25 6.75 -38.62
CA ILE A 141 -7.59 5.57 -37.80
C ILE A 141 -8.36 6.00 -36.54
N GLU A 142 -9.56 5.43 -36.37
CA GLU A 142 -10.37 5.56 -35.15
C GLU A 142 -9.68 4.89 -33.96
N TYR A 143 -9.72 5.54 -32.78
CA TYR A 143 -8.95 5.12 -31.60
C TYR A 143 -9.78 5.12 -30.31
N GLU A 144 -11.05 5.50 -30.36
CA GLU A 144 -11.92 5.77 -29.21
C GLU A 144 -12.10 4.55 -28.30
N ASN A 145 -11.94 3.34 -28.85
CA ASN A 145 -12.03 2.07 -28.12
C ASN A 145 -10.66 1.45 -27.78
N TRP A 146 -9.57 2.18 -27.97
CA TRP A 146 -8.23 1.67 -27.76
C TRP A 146 -7.77 1.94 -26.33
N ASP A 147 -7.20 0.90 -25.70
CA ASP A 147 -6.42 1.03 -24.48
C ASP A 147 -5.10 1.78 -24.74
N LEU A 148 -4.45 2.23 -23.66
CA LEU A 148 -3.21 3.00 -23.77
C LEU A 148 -2.09 2.20 -24.43
N LEU A 149 -2.08 0.87 -24.27
CA LEU A 149 -1.08 0.00 -24.88
C LEU A 149 -1.23 -0.05 -26.41
N LYS A 150 -2.46 -0.15 -26.93
CA LYS A 150 -2.73 -0.04 -28.37
C LYS A 150 -2.30 1.32 -28.91
N LEU A 151 -2.62 2.40 -28.20
CA LEU A 151 -2.20 3.76 -28.58
C LEU A 151 -0.67 3.89 -28.63
N ALA A 152 0.04 3.41 -27.60
CA ALA A 152 1.49 3.40 -27.55
C ALA A 152 2.11 2.61 -28.70
N THR A 153 1.54 1.43 -28.96
CA THR A 153 2.01 0.53 -30.02
C THR A 153 1.83 1.16 -31.40
N ALA A 154 0.65 1.70 -31.69
CA ALA A 154 0.39 2.35 -32.98
C ALA A 154 1.26 3.58 -33.20
N PHE A 155 1.45 4.41 -32.16
CA PHE A 155 2.36 5.55 -32.24
C PHE A 155 3.80 5.11 -32.56
N LYS A 156 4.30 4.09 -31.85
CA LYS A 156 5.62 3.54 -32.10
C LYS A 156 5.76 3.04 -33.53
N ILE A 157 4.77 2.29 -34.02
CA ILE A 157 4.76 1.77 -35.40
C ILE A 157 4.82 2.92 -36.40
N ILE A 158 3.93 3.91 -36.30
CA ILE A 158 3.84 5.03 -37.26
C ILE A 158 5.10 5.88 -37.24
N THR A 159 5.65 6.19 -36.06
CA THR A 159 6.88 6.97 -35.94
C THR A 159 8.11 6.22 -36.42
N SER A 160 8.13 4.89 -36.33
CA SER A 160 9.22 4.05 -36.86
C SER A 160 9.25 4.02 -38.39
N PHE A 161 8.12 4.26 -39.07
CA PHE A 161 8.04 4.32 -40.53
C PHE A 161 8.36 5.70 -41.11
N LEU A 162 8.52 6.72 -40.26
CA LEU A 162 8.85 8.10 -40.65
C LEU A 162 10.35 8.42 -40.53
N GLN A 163 11.18 7.43 -40.16
CA GLN A 163 12.65 7.49 -40.20
C GLN A 163 13.16 6.79 -41.46
#